data_AF-A0A9X3F172-F1
#
_entry.id   AF-A0A9X3F172-F1
#
_cell.length_a   1.000
_cell.length_b   1.000
_cell.length_c   1.000
_cell.angle_alpha   90.00
_cell.angle_beta   90.00
_cell.angle_gamma   90.00
#
_symmetry.space_group_name_H-M   'P 1'
#
loop_
_entity.id
_entity.type
_entity.pdbx_description
1 polymer ?
#
loop_
_entity_poly.entity_id
_entity_poly.type
_entity_poly.pdbx_seq_one_letter_code
_entity_poly.pdbx_strand_id
1 'polypeptide(L)'
;MLEHIEQLAPLLQEHADVILTLQAGFVGLWGEWHGSMHGLDAPGPRKQILDALLAALPPERTVSVRRPSFKQQAYGGPLTADTAHDGSAMARVGHVNDCFLASDDDFGTYQEPGEKTTRSPTRRSCRSAARPAP
;
A
#
# COMPACT_ATOMS: atom_id res chain seq x y z
N MET A 1 6.96 -13.90 -7.49
CA MET A 1 6.96 -12.58 -6.82
C MET A 1 8.23 -12.38 -5.99
N LEU A 2 8.51 -13.21 -4.98
CA LEU A 2 9.72 -13.05 -4.16
C LEU A 2 11.02 -13.12 -5.00
N GLU A 3 11.11 -14.06 -5.94
CA GLU A 3 12.23 -14.14 -6.89
C GLU A 3 12.41 -12.85 -7.73
N HIS A 4 11.31 -12.17 -8.10
CA HIS A 4 11.41 -10.90 -8.82
C HIS A 4 11.96 -9.77 -7.95
N ILE A 5 11.64 -9.78 -6.65
CA ILE A 5 12.20 -8.82 -5.70
C ILE A 5 13.71 -9.08 -5.53
N GLU A 6 14.12 -10.34 -5.44
CA GLU A 6 15.53 -10.73 -5.38
C GLU A 6 16.30 -10.29 -6.63
N GLN A 7 15.71 -10.44 -7.82
CA GLN A 7 16.30 -9.95 -9.08
C GLN A 7 16.53 -8.44 -9.10
N LEU A 8 15.71 -7.66 -8.37
CA LEU A 8 15.86 -6.21 -8.29
C LEU A 8 16.85 -5.76 -7.20
N ALA A 9 17.18 -6.61 -6.23
CA ALA A 9 17.99 -6.23 -5.08
C ALA A 9 19.34 -5.61 -5.46
N PRO A 10 20.13 -6.13 -6.43
CA PRO A 10 21.39 -5.50 -6.83
C PRO A 10 21.21 -4.06 -7.34
N LEU A 11 20.17 -3.81 -8.13
CA LEU A 11 19.86 -2.48 -8.68
C LEU A 11 19.39 -1.51 -7.60
N LEU A 12 18.55 -1.99 -6.67
CA LEU A 12 18.05 -1.20 -5.56
C LEU A 12 19.17 -0.81 -4.58
N GLN A 13 20.17 -1.67 -4.41
CA GLN A 13 21.33 -1.40 -3.57
C GLN A 13 22.35 -0.48 -4.25
N GLU A 14 22.64 -0.71 -5.54
CA GLU A 14 23.59 0.11 -6.32
C GLU A 14 23.16 1.59 -6.38
N HIS A 15 21.86 1.85 -6.54
CA HIS A 15 21.31 3.19 -6.74
C HIS A 15 20.57 3.74 -5.52
N ALA A 16 20.88 3.21 -4.32
CA ALA A 16 20.21 3.63 -3.10
C ALA A 16 20.40 5.12 -2.80
N ASP A 17 21.51 5.72 -3.23
CA ASP A 17 21.82 7.14 -3.07
C ASP A 17 20.79 8.08 -3.74
N VAL A 18 20.18 7.64 -4.84
CA VAL A 18 19.15 8.40 -5.58
C VAL A 18 17.71 7.94 -5.31
N ILE A 19 17.52 6.91 -4.48
CA ILE A 19 16.20 6.42 -4.08
C ILE A 19 15.82 7.03 -2.73
N LEU A 20 14.71 7.77 -2.67
CA LEU A 20 14.16 8.25 -1.40
C LEU A 20 13.42 7.12 -0.65
N THR A 21 12.51 6.44 -1.34
CA THR A 21 11.66 5.36 -0.81
C THR A 21 11.17 4.50 -1.96
N LEU A 22 10.90 3.21 -1.71
CA LEU A 22 10.28 2.33 -2.68
C LEU A 22 8.78 2.24 -2.44
N GLN A 23 7.96 2.63 -3.42
CA GLN A 23 6.53 2.34 -3.39
C GLN A 23 6.31 0.87 -3.73
N ALA A 24 5.60 0.14 -2.87
CA ALA A 24 5.50 -1.31 -2.94
C ALA A 24 4.51 -1.80 -4.01
N GLY A 25 4.47 -1.25 -5.22
CA GLY A 25 3.40 -1.43 -6.24
C GLY A 25 3.22 -2.83 -6.88
N PHE A 26 3.66 -3.91 -6.25
CA PHE A 26 3.72 -5.26 -6.83
C PHE A 26 2.40 -6.05 -6.80
N VAL A 27 1.47 -5.69 -5.93
CA VAL A 27 0.31 -6.53 -5.63
C VAL A 27 -0.98 -5.89 -6.13
N GLY A 28 -1.77 -6.67 -6.86
CA GLY A 28 -3.16 -6.33 -7.16
C GLY A 28 -3.32 -5.29 -8.25
N LEU A 29 -4.56 -4.81 -8.40
CA LEU A 29 -4.91 -3.80 -9.39
C LEU A 29 -4.19 -2.49 -9.07
N TRP A 30 -3.59 -1.87 -10.09
CA TRP A 30 -2.87 -0.60 -9.99
C TRP A 30 -1.75 -0.56 -8.93
N GLY A 31 -1.31 -1.72 -8.42
CA GLY A 31 -0.33 -1.79 -7.33
C GLY A 31 -0.91 -1.38 -5.97
N GLU A 32 -2.24 -1.41 -5.79
CA GLU A 32 -2.93 -0.97 -4.58
C GLU A 32 -3.12 -2.06 -3.51
N TRP A 33 -2.60 -3.26 -3.75
CA TRP A 33 -2.61 -4.39 -2.80
C TRP A 33 -4.00 -4.98 -2.58
N HIS A 34 -4.90 -4.89 -3.56
CA HIS A 34 -6.20 -5.57 -3.57
C HIS A 34 -6.50 -6.17 -4.95
N GLY A 35 -7.41 -7.15 -4.99
CA GLY A 35 -7.83 -7.77 -6.24
C GLY A 35 -6.75 -8.64 -6.87
N SER A 36 -5.88 -9.25 -6.04
CA SER A 36 -4.89 -10.21 -6.55
C SER A 36 -5.60 -11.47 -7.06
N MET A 37 -5.27 -11.91 -8.27
CA MET A 37 -5.75 -13.20 -8.81
C MET A 37 -5.05 -14.42 -8.18
N HIS A 38 -3.99 -14.19 -7.40
CA HIS A 38 -3.16 -15.24 -6.78
C HIS A 38 -3.16 -15.16 -5.25
N GLY A 39 -4.08 -14.41 -4.65
CA GLY A 39 -4.20 -14.30 -3.18
C GLY A 39 -3.02 -13.58 -2.51
N LEU A 40 -2.24 -12.80 -3.27
CA LEU A 40 -1.10 -12.04 -2.73
C LEU A 40 -1.53 -10.85 -1.86
N ASP A 41 -2.82 -10.50 -1.90
CA ASP A 41 -3.46 -9.47 -1.07
C ASP A 41 -3.99 -10.01 0.27
N ALA A 42 -3.70 -11.27 0.63
CA ALA A 42 -3.93 -11.75 1.98
C ALA A 42 -2.88 -11.22 2.97
N PRO A 43 -3.20 -11.09 4.28
CA PRO A 43 -2.28 -10.51 5.29
C PRO A 43 -0.89 -11.17 5.35
N GLY A 44 -0.85 -12.50 5.32
CA GLY A 44 0.41 -13.26 5.36
C GLY A 44 1.29 -13.01 4.12
N PRO A 45 0.80 -13.26 2.91
CA PRO A 45 1.52 -12.96 1.67
C PRO A 45 1.95 -11.49 1.55
N ARG A 46 1.10 -10.54 1.92
CA ARG A 46 1.45 -9.12 1.98
C ARG A 46 2.67 -8.88 2.86
N LYS A 47 2.68 -9.43 4.08
CA LYS A 47 3.82 -9.31 5.00
C LYS A 47 5.09 -9.92 4.41
N GLN A 48 5.00 -11.12 3.81
CA GLN A 48 6.14 -11.77 3.16
C GLN A 48 6.75 -10.91 2.04
N ILE A 49 5.90 -10.25 1.25
CA ILE A 49 6.34 -9.31 0.20
C ILE A 49 7.00 -8.08 0.83
N LEU A 50 6.44 -7.50 1.90
CA LEU A 50 7.07 -6.36 2.59
C LEU A 50 8.43 -6.72 3.20
N ASP A 51 8.53 -7.87 3.86
CA ASP A 51 9.78 -8.35 4.45
C ASP A 51 10.84 -8.54 3.35
N ALA A 52 10.46 -9.09 2.19
CA ALA A 52 11.36 -9.24 1.05
C ALA A 52 11.81 -7.90 0.46
N LEU A 53 10.92 -6.91 0.34
CA LEU A 53 11.28 -5.57 -0.14
C LEU A 53 12.23 -4.85 0.84
N LEU A 54 11.99 -4.97 2.14
CA LEU A 54 12.85 -4.40 3.17
C LEU A 54 14.24 -5.04 3.20
N ALA A 55 14.33 -6.34 2.87
CA ALA A 55 15.59 -7.07 2.74
C ALA A 55 16.34 -6.74 1.44
N ALA A 56 15.62 -6.45 0.35
CA ALA A 56 16.22 -6.07 -0.92
C ALA A 56 16.85 -4.66 -0.88
N LEU A 57 16.32 -3.77 -0.03
CA LEU A 57 16.80 -2.40 0.16
C LEU A 57 17.87 -2.30 1.26
N PRO A 58 18.85 -1.40 1.12
CA PRO A 58 19.73 -1.03 2.22
C PRO A 58 18.96 -0.55 3.47
N PRO A 59 19.50 -0.76 4.69
CA PRO A 59 18.78 -0.50 5.94
C PRO A 59 18.33 0.97 6.12
N GLU A 60 19.00 1.91 5.47
CA GLU A 60 18.71 3.34 5.45
C GLU A 60 17.58 3.75 4.48
N ARG A 61 16.96 2.79 3.79
CA ARG A 61 15.84 3.03 2.86
C ARG A 61 14.54 2.46 3.37
N THR A 62 13.46 3.11 2.96
CA THR A 62 12.09 2.80 3.38
C THR A 62 11.25 2.23 2.24
N VAL A 63 10.19 1.54 2.61
CA VAL A 63 9.14 1.08 1.70
C VAL A 63 7.84 1.83 2.03
N SER A 64 6.97 2.07 1.05
CA SER A 64 5.66 2.69 1.28
C SER A 64 4.52 1.84 0.70
N VAL A 65 3.42 1.74 1.46
CA VAL A 65 2.24 0.95 1.09
C VAL A 65 0.99 1.81 0.88
N ARG A 66 0.06 1.29 0.08
CA ARG A 66 -1.16 2.00 -0.33
C ARG A 66 -2.11 2.37 0.81
N ARG A 67 -2.17 1.62 1.92
CA ARG A 67 -3.04 1.95 3.05
C ARG A 67 -2.29 1.85 4.38
N PRO A 68 -2.55 2.74 5.36
CA PRO A 68 -1.99 2.61 6.71
C PRO A 68 -2.33 1.26 7.36
N SER A 69 -3.53 0.73 7.10
CA SER A 69 -3.98 -0.56 7.61
C SER A 69 -3.10 -1.75 7.19
N PHE A 70 -2.42 -1.68 6.03
CA PHE A 70 -1.51 -2.73 5.60
C PHE A 70 -0.23 -2.78 6.44
N LYS A 71 0.35 -1.62 6.80
CA LYS A 71 1.51 -1.59 7.69
C LYS A 71 1.13 -1.95 9.14
N GLN A 72 -0.05 -1.53 9.60
CA GLN A 72 -0.57 -1.91 10.92
C GLN A 72 -0.77 -3.42 11.02
N GLN A 73 -1.33 -4.05 9.98
CA GLN A 73 -1.51 -5.50 9.95
C GLN A 73 -0.18 -6.27 9.87
N ALA A 74 0.83 -5.71 9.19
CA ALA A 74 2.13 -6.38 9.02
C ALA A 74 3.05 -6.28 10.25
N TYR A 75 3.09 -5.11 10.90
CA TYR A 75 4.09 -4.81 11.94
C TYR A 75 3.51 -4.23 13.23
N GLY A 76 2.20 -3.92 13.28
CA GLY A 76 1.58 -3.25 14.41
C GLY A 76 1.90 -1.76 14.47
N GLY A 77 1.84 -1.21 15.68
CA GLY A 77 2.02 0.21 15.97
C GLY A 77 1.25 0.63 17.23
N PRO A 78 1.35 1.91 17.65
CA PRO A 78 2.08 3.01 16.98
C PRO A 78 3.59 3.03 17.27
N LEU A 79 4.35 3.72 16.42
CA LEU A 79 5.76 4.07 16.69
C LEU A 79 5.84 5.11 17.81
N THR A 80 6.92 5.06 18.59
CA THR A 80 7.33 6.08 19.56
C THR A 80 8.52 6.88 19.01
N ALA A 81 8.89 7.99 19.65
CA ALA A 81 10.09 8.74 19.27
C ALA A 81 11.35 7.85 19.30
N ASP A 82 11.45 6.95 20.27
CA ASP A 82 12.60 6.04 20.41
C ASP A 82 12.66 4.97 19.31
N THR A 83 11.51 4.55 18.79
CA THR A 83 11.40 3.48 17.78
C THR A 83 11.23 4.01 16.36
N ALA A 84 11.00 5.32 16.16
CA ALA A 84 10.73 5.91 14.86
C ALA A 84 11.91 5.78 13.86
N HIS A 85 13.13 5.60 14.36
CA HIS A 85 14.36 5.56 13.56
C HIS A 85 15.32 4.44 13.97
N ASP A 86 14.83 3.40 14.64
CA ASP A 86 15.66 2.30 15.17
C ASP A 86 16.07 1.26 14.10
N GLY A 87 15.68 1.46 12.84
CA GLY A 87 15.95 0.55 11.73
C GLY A 87 15.03 -0.67 11.68
N SER A 88 14.05 -0.78 12.58
CA SER A 88 13.06 -1.85 12.55
C SER A 88 12.19 -1.80 11.28
N ALA A 89 11.60 -2.94 10.92
CA ALA A 89 10.65 -2.99 9.81
C ALA A 89 9.46 -2.03 10.01
N MET A 90 8.99 -1.88 11.25
CA MET A 90 7.91 -0.95 11.59
C MET A 90 8.30 0.51 11.32
N ALA A 91 9.53 0.90 11.65
CA ALA A 91 10.09 2.23 11.39
C ALA A 91 10.32 2.49 9.90
N ARG A 92 10.65 1.43 9.13
CA ARG A 92 11.02 1.52 7.71
C ARG A 92 9.85 1.42 6.73
N VAL A 93 8.61 1.26 7.20
CA VAL A 93 7.44 1.16 6.32
C VAL A 93 6.51 2.37 6.49
N GLY A 94 6.40 3.19 5.45
CA GLY A 94 5.50 4.34 5.34
C GLY A 94 4.21 4.05 4.56
N HIS A 95 3.44 5.10 4.29
CA HIS A 95 2.21 5.04 3.50
C HIS A 95 2.25 6.06 2.35
N VAL A 96 1.73 5.65 1.19
CA VAL A 96 1.46 6.53 0.05
C VAL A 96 -0.04 6.55 -0.25
N ASN A 97 -0.61 7.75 -0.35
CA ASN A 97 -2.02 7.95 -0.66
C ASN A 97 -2.22 8.17 -2.17
N ASP A 98 -2.45 7.08 -2.90
CA ASP A 98 -2.71 7.10 -4.35
C ASP A 98 -4.15 7.53 -4.70
N CYS A 99 -4.98 7.83 -3.71
CA CYS A 99 -6.35 8.35 -3.89
C CYS A 99 -6.53 9.73 -3.26
N PHE A 100 -5.44 10.48 -3.08
CA PHE A 100 -5.50 11.82 -2.49
C PHE A 100 -6.44 12.73 -3.29
N LEU A 101 -7.46 13.25 -2.63
CA LEU A 101 -8.51 14.11 -3.20
C LEU A 101 -9.37 13.44 -4.29
N ALA A 102 -9.35 12.11 -4.40
CA ALA A 102 -10.18 11.39 -5.35
C ALA A 102 -11.66 11.29 -4.88
N SER A 103 -11.90 11.40 -3.57
CA SER A 103 -13.22 11.56 -2.93
C SER A 103 -13.04 12.26 -1.57
N ASP A 104 -14.15 12.53 -0.87
CA ASP A 104 -14.14 13.14 0.48
C ASP A 104 -13.36 12.30 1.52
N ASP A 105 -13.14 11.02 1.25
CA ASP A 105 -12.47 10.04 2.12
C ASP A 105 -11.30 9.30 1.43
N ASP A 106 -10.78 9.84 0.32
CA ASP A 106 -9.71 9.24 -0.48
C ASP A 106 -9.96 7.76 -0.84
N PHE A 107 -11.19 7.43 -1.26
CA PHE A 107 -11.68 6.08 -1.52
C PHE A 107 -11.50 5.13 -0.32
N GLY A 108 -11.71 5.65 0.89
CA GLY A 108 -11.58 4.90 2.13
C GLY A 108 -10.13 4.53 2.46
N THR A 109 -9.16 5.39 2.12
CA THR A 109 -7.73 5.12 2.35
C THR A 109 -7.38 4.91 3.82
N TYR A 110 -8.04 5.66 4.71
CA TYR A 110 -7.80 5.65 6.15
C TYR A 110 -8.78 4.76 6.94
N GLN A 111 -9.52 3.88 6.25
CA GLN A 111 -10.41 2.91 6.91
C GLN A 111 -9.62 1.79 7.57
N GLU A 112 -10.07 1.37 8.75
CA GLU A 112 -9.47 0.28 9.50
C GLU A 112 -9.78 -1.10 8.87
N PRO A 113 -8.95 -2.13 9.10
CA PRO A 113 -9.25 -3.49 8.65
C PRO A 113 -10.62 -3.96 9.13
N GLY A 114 -11.51 -4.30 8.19
CA GLY A 114 -12.87 -4.77 8.49
C GLY A 114 -13.93 -3.66 8.58
N GLU A 115 -13.54 -2.39 8.49
CA GLU A 115 -14.48 -1.29 8.33
C GLU A 115 -15.11 -1.37 6.94
N LYS A 116 -16.42 -1.62 6.88
CA LYS A 116 -17.16 -1.58 5.62
C LYS A 116 -17.31 -0.12 5.20
N THR A 117 -17.07 0.17 3.92
CA THR A 117 -17.50 1.43 3.33
C THR A 117 -19.00 1.58 3.57
N THR A 118 -19.38 2.45 4.50
CA THR A 118 -20.72 3.02 4.45
C THR A 118 -20.71 3.84 3.18
N ARG A 119 -21.21 3.24 2.11
CA ARG A 119 -21.35 3.89 0.82
C ARG A 119 -22.29 5.07 1.06
N SER A 120 -21.74 6.24 1.33
CA SER A 120 -22.53 7.46 1.50
C SER A 120 -23.39 7.60 0.24
N PRO A 121 -24.72 7.70 0.35
CA PRO A 121 -25.63 7.61 -0.79
C PRO A 121 -25.68 8.91 -1.60
N THR A 122 -24.56 9.63 -1.81
CA THR A 122 -24.58 10.98 -2.40
C THR A 122 -24.03 11.09 -3.82
N ARG A 123 -23.76 10.00 -4.53
CA ARG A 123 -23.71 10.05 -6.01
C ARG A 123 -24.59 8.97 -6.61
N ARG A 124 -25.87 9.33 -6.79
CA ARG A 124 -26.68 8.78 -7.89
C ARG A 124 -25.82 8.89 -9.14
N SER A 125 -25.37 7.75 -9.62
CA SER A 125 -24.83 7.57 -10.95
C SER A 125 -25.67 8.38 -11.94
N CYS A 126 -25.00 9.10 -12.84
CA CYS A 126 -25.54 9.40 -14.15
C CYS A 126 -25.98 8.08 -14.81
N ARG A 127 -27.21 7.62 -14.52
CA ARG A 127 -27.92 6.65 -15.33
C ARG A 127 -28.82 7.45 -16.25
N SER A 128 -28.38 7.55 -17.49
CA SER A 128 -29.20 7.67 -18.71
C SER A 128 -30.52 8.43 -18.55
N ALA A 129 -30.52 9.71 -18.94
CA ALA A 129 -31.74 10.35 -19.42
C ALA A 129 -32.15 9.70 -20.75
N ALA A 130 -32.83 8.56 -20.69
CA ALA A 130 -33.62 8.07 -21.82
C ALA A 130 -34.86 8.96 -21.90
N ARG A 131 -34.91 9.80 -22.94
CA ARG A 131 -36.11 10.55 -23.32
C ARG A 131 -37.27 9.57 -23.62
N PRO A 132 -38.51 9.84 -23.20
CA PRO A 132 -39.65 9.15 -23.78
C PRO A 132 -39.84 9.65 -25.22
N ALA A 133 -39.92 8.71 -26.16
CA ALA A 133 -40.38 8.95 -27.53
C ALA A 133 -41.91 9.18 -27.53
N PRO A 134 -42.47 9.89 -28.55
CA PRO A 134 -43.84 10.42 -28.52
C PRO A 134 -44.93 9.35 -28.51
#